data_AF-A0A0V8QEW6-F1
#
_entry.id   AF-A0A0V8QEW6-F1
#
_cell.length_a   1.000
_cell.length_b   1.000
_cell.length_c   1.000
_cell.angle_alpha   90.00
_cell.angle_beta   90.00
_cell.angle_gamma   90.00
#
_symmetry.space_group_name_H-M   'P 1'
#
loop_
_entity.id
_entity.type
_entity.pdbx_description
1 polymer ?
#
loop_
_entity_poly.entity_id
_entity_poly.type
_entity_poly.pdbx_seq_one_letter_code
_entity_poly.pdbx_strand_id
1 'polypeptide(L)' 'MAKLILVDNFCRESVADVLLEENLAEATATQKAVEYNDKYRSTDWSWFAKAVPDDYKLWGGISELI' A
#
# COMPACT_ATOMS: atom_id res chain seq x y z
N MET A 1 1.20 15.94 0.25
CA MET A 1 1.04 14.93 1.30
C MET A 1 0.95 13.57 0.65
N ALA A 2 1.22 12.50 1.38
CA ALA A 2 1.22 11.13 0.89
C ALA A 2 0.56 10.18 1.89
N LYS A 3 0.17 9.02 1.40
CA LYS A 3 -0.32 7.88 2.19
C LYS A 3 0.63 6.70 2.01
N LEU A 4 0.69 5.85 3.02
CA LEU A 4 1.32 4.55 2.96
C LEU A 4 0.21 3.49 2.90
N ILE A 5 0.26 2.63 1.90
CA ILE A 5 -0.73 1.56 1.68
C ILE A 5 -0.04 0.21 1.54
N LEU A 6 -0.77 -0.88 1.80
CA LEU A 6 -0.41 -2.21 1.34
C LEU A 6 -1.20 -2.56 0.08
N VAL A 7 -0.49 -3.13 -0.88
CA VAL A 7 -1.05 -3.60 -2.14
C VAL A 7 -0.78 -5.09 -2.26
N ASP A 8 -1.72 -5.81 -2.89
CA ASP A 8 -1.54 -7.22 -3.18
C ASP A 8 -0.37 -7.44 -4.16
N ASN A 9 0.60 -8.26 -3.76
CA ASN A 9 1.76 -8.57 -4.57
C ASN A 9 1.46 -9.62 -5.68
N PHE A 10 0.31 -10.31 -5.60
CA PHE A 10 -0.11 -11.30 -6.59
C PHE A 10 -1.08 -10.75 -7.64
N CYS A 11 -1.31 -9.44 -7.68
CA CYS A 11 -2.20 -8.76 -8.64
C CYS A 11 -3.62 -9.35 -8.70
N ARG A 12 -4.16 -9.82 -7.56
CA ARG A 12 -5.51 -10.36 -7.46
C ARG A 12 -6.51 -9.22 -7.47
N GLU A 13 -7.34 -9.15 -8.51
CA GLU A 13 -8.33 -8.08 -8.72
C GLU A 13 -9.31 -7.93 -7.55
N SER A 14 -9.62 -9.02 -6.84
CA SER A 14 -10.57 -9.00 -5.74
C SER A 14 -10.02 -8.43 -4.43
N VAL A 15 -8.72 -8.16 -4.33
CA VAL A 15 -8.06 -7.73 -3.10
C VAL A 15 -7.99 -6.20 -3.07
N ALA A 16 -8.54 -5.61 -2.01
CA ALA A 16 -8.52 -4.17 -1.78
C ALA A 16 -7.16 -3.69 -1.26
N ASP A 17 -6.80 -2.45 -1.56
CA ASP A 17 -5.69 -1.77 -0.91
C ASP A 17 -5.99 -1.56 0.58
N VAL A 18 -4.96 -1.66 1.41
CA VAL A 18 -5.08 -1.41 2.86
C VAL A 18 -4.34 -0.12 3.21
N LEU A 19 -5.04 0.85 3.79
CA LEU A 19 -4.41 2.05 4.33
C LEU A 19 -3.63 1.71 5.61
N LEU A 20 -2.33 2.00 5.63
CA LEU A 20 -1.50 1.88 6.83
C LEU A 20 -1.40 3.20 7.58
N GLU A 21 -1.04 4.26 6.85
CA GLU A 21 -0.84 5.59 7.41
C GLU A 21 -1.20 6.66 6.36
N GLU A 22 -1.67 7.80 6.82
CA GLU A 22 -2.00 8.95 5.97
C GLU A 22 -1.37 10.23 6.53
N ASN A 23 -1.50 11.34 5.79
CA ASN A 23 -0.94 12.63 6.17
C ASN A 23 0.59 12.61 6.40
N LEU A 24 1.31 11.87 5.56
CA LEU A 24 2.77 11.81 5.59
C LEU A 24 3.39 12.82 4.61
N ALA A 25 4.60 13.28 4.91
CA ALA A 25 5.48 13.84 3.90
C ALA A 25 5.88 12.74 2.91
N GLU A 26 6.00 13.07 1.62
CA GLU A 26 6.29 12.10 0.56
C GLU A 26 7.59 11.32 0.80
N ALA A 27 8.65 12.02 1.23
CA ALA A 27 9.92 11.41 1.59
C ALA A 27 9.77 10.40 2.74
N THR A 28 8.96 10.73 3.75
CA THR A 28 8.68 9.85 4.90
C THR A 28 7.87 8.63 4.48
N ALA A 29 6.82 8.81 3.67
CA ALA A 29 6.02 7.68 3.15
C ALA A 29 6.89 6.73 2.32
N THR A 30 7.78 7.28 1.48
CA THR A 30 8.70 6.50 0.66
C THR A 30 9.69 5.71 1.51
N GLN A 31 10.30 6.35 2.51
CA GLN A 31 11.21 5.68 3.43
C GLN A 31 10.51 4.54 4.18
N LYS A 32 9.31 4.80 4.73
CA LYS A 32 8.52 3.79 5.44
C LYS A 32 8.14 2.61 4.55
N ALA A 33 7.82 2.84 3.28
CA ALA A 33 7.54 1.76 2.34
C ALA A 33 8.76 0.84 2.14
N VAL A 34 9.96 1.42 1.98
CA VAL A 34 11.20 0.65 1.87
C VAL A 34 11.48 -0.14 3.14
N GLU A 35 11.38 0.50 4.31
CA GLU A 35 11.61 -0.15 5.61
C GLU A 35 10.63 -1.30 5.87
N TYR A 36 9.34 -1.12 5.53
CA TYR A 36 8.35 -2.18 5.63
C TYR A 36 8.72 -3.35 4.72
N ASN A 37 9.01 -3.08 3.45
CA ASN A 37 9.30 -4.14 2.48
C ASN A 37 10.58 -4.92 2.82
N ASP A 38 11.61 -4.25 3.33
CA ASP A 38 12.84 -4.94 3.76
C ASP A 38 12.59 -5.81 5.00
N LYS A 39 11.83 -5.29 5.98
CA LYS A 39 11.47 -6.00 7.21
C LYS A 39 10.65 -7.27 6.94
N TYR A 40 9.73 -7.25 5.98
CA TYR A 40 8.79 -8.35 5.71
C TYR A 40 9.14 -9.20 4.48
N ARG A 41 10.29 -8.92 3.83
CA ARG A 41 10.74 -9.58 2.58
C ARG A 41 10.77 -11.11 2.62
N SER A 42 10.86 -11.72 3.80
CA SER A 42 10.99 -13.17 3.98
C SER A 42 9.81 -13.83 4.70
N THR A 43 8.86 -13.05 5.22
CA THR A 43 7.80 -13.54 6.10
C THR A 43 6.40 -13.43 5.50
N ASP A 44 6.15 -12.40 4.69
CA ASP A 44 4.88 -12.25 3.99
C ASP A 44 5.11 -11.65 2.60
N TRP A 45 5.00 -12.49 1.59
CA TRP A 45 5.19 -12.13 0.18
C TRP A 45 3.87 -11.73 -0.48
N SER A 46 2.75 -11.79 0.24
CA SER A 46 1.43 -11.52 -0.32
C SER A 46 1.11 -10.03 -0.37
N TRP A 47 1.81 -9.21 0.41
CA TRP A 47 1.63 -7.77 0.48
C TRP A 47 2.95 -7.05 0.25
N PHE A 48 2.88 -5.86 -0.35
CA PHE A 48 3.99 -4.92 -0.33
C PHE A 48 3.49 -3.51 0.01
N ALA A 49 4.31 -2.77 0.74
CA ALA A 49 4.03 -1.39 1.07
C ALA A 49 4.39 -0.46 -0.08
N LYS A 50 3.52 0.54 -0.31
CA LYS A 50 3.65 1.53 -1.37
C LYS A 50 3.31 2.92 -0.82
N ALA A 51 4.14 3.91 -1.16
CA ALA A 51 3.80 5.30 -0.95
C ALA A 51 2.97 5.80 -2.13
N VAL A 52 1.86 6.49 -1.85
CA VAL A 52 0.97 7.04 -2.87
C VAL A 52 0.63 8.50 -2.55
N PRO A 53 0.29 9.31 -3.57
CA PRO A 53 -0.22 10.66 -3.36
C PRO A 53 -1.45 10.69 -2.44
N ASP A 54 -1.67 11.81 -1.76
CA ASP A 54 -2.81 11.96 -0.85
C ASP A 54 -4.18 11.91 -1.56
N ASP A 55 -4.24 12.31 -2.83
CA ASP A 55 -5.45 12.21 -3.67
C ASP A 55 -5.65 10.82 -4.27
N TYR A 56 -4.76 9.86 -4.00
CA TYR A 56 -4.94 8.48 -4.40
C TYR A 56 -6.20 7.90 -3.75
N LYS A 57 -7.07 7.36 -4.61
CA LYS A 57 -8.24 6.58 -4.21
C LYS A 57 -7.81 5.13 -4.03
N LEU A 58 -8.03 4.61 -2.82
CA LEU A 58 -7.77 3.20 -2.51
C LEU A 58 -8.63 2.31 -3.38
N TRP A 59 -8.03 1.29 -3.98
CA TRP A 59 -8.78 0.25 -4.68
C TRP A 59 -9.60 -0.56 -3.69
N GLY A 60 -10.92 -0.58 -3.85
CA GLY A 60 -11.86 -1.33 -3.02
C GLY A 60 -11.98 -2.82 -3.36
N GLY A 61 -11.14 -3.35 -4.24
CA GLY A 61 -11.22 -4.75 -4.65
C GLY A 61 -12.46 -5.02 -5.50
N ILE A 62 -12.98 -6.25 -5.39
CA ILE A 62 -14.18 -6.68 -6.13
C ILE A 62 -15.42 -5.84 -5.83
N SER A 63 -15.44 -5.10 -4.71
CA SER A 63 -16.58 -4.24 -4.35
C SER A 63 -16.78 -3.05 -5.30
N GLU A 64 -15.75 -2.66 -6.07
CA GLU A 64 -15.87 -1.61 -7.08
C GLU A 64 -16.37 -2.10 -8.44
N LEU A 65 -16.47 -3.42 -8.64
CA LEU A 65 -16.88 -4.06 -9.90
C LEU A 65 -18.37 -4.46 -9.93
N ILE A 66 -19.12 -4.17 -8.85
CA ILE A 66 -20.52 -4.57 -8.64
C ILE A 66 -21.42 -3.35 -8.62
#